data_AF-A0A2D6QUP2-F1
#
_entry.id   AF-A0A2D6QUP2-F1
#
_cell.length_a   1.000
_cell.length_b   1.000
_cell.length_c   1.000
_cell.angle_alpha   90.00
_cell.angle_beta   90.00
_cell.angle_gamma   90.00
#
_symmetry.space_group_name_H-M   'P 1'
#
loop_
_entity.id
_entity.type
_entity.pdbx_description
1 polymer ?
#
loop_
_entity_poly.entity_id
_entity_poly.type
_entity_poly.pdbx_seq_one_letter_code
_entity_poly.pdbx_strand_id
1 'polypeptide(L)'
;MASGLVVMVFAIASTGFPQSSGTQEAPVTSMAAKLADIVAHGSAPAERQAARETRASEAEMRAFLLAGVTLPDGVTDPDLTLVGEGTVIAEAVVDLDRVRSGRAGSWTDPLSYLSGRLPVRASGVLHATSGVARIEVERVEVGGIGVPHLLLRELVAAYTRSDDQPAGLDLDGEYPLPYRVQEIRILAGEVVVVQ
;
A
#
# COMPACT_ATOMS: atom_id res chain seq x y z
N MET A 1 -14.98 2.85 9.70
CA MET A 1 -13.90 3.72 9.19
C MET A 1 -12.58 3.31 9.87
N ALA A 2 -12.00 2.20 9.43
CA ALA A 2 -10.61 1.82 9.66
C ALA A 2 -10.27 0.68 8.68
N SER A 3 -9.42 0.94 7.68
CA SER A 3 -7.98 0.64 7.72
C SER A 3 -7.68 -0.85 7.75
N GLY A 4 -7.23 -1.38 6.60
CA GLY A 4 -6.82 -2.77 6.44
C GLY A 4 -5.90 -3.00 5.25
N LEU A 5 -6.39 -2.87 4.01
CA LEU A 5 -5.58 -3.21 2.82
C LEU A 5 -5.77 -2.28 1.63
N VAL A 6 -6.09 -1.01 1.90
CA VAL A 6 -5.73 0.06 0.96
C VAL A 6 -4.35 0.64 1.36
N VAL A 7 -3.56 -0.09 2.15
CA VAL A 7 -2.44 0.42 2.96
C VAL A 7 -1.19 0.83 2.15
N MET A 8 -1.11 0.56 0.85
CA MET A 8 -0.03 1.14 0.04
C MET A 8 -0.43 2.42 -0.71
N VAL A 9 -1.74 2.70 -0.86
CA VAL A 9 -2.27 3.90 -1.57
C VAL A 9 -3.17 4.79 -0.67
N PHE A 10 -3.49 4.36 0.56
CA PHE A 10 -4.45 5.01 1.47
C PHE A 10 -4.00 5.03 2.94
N ALA A 11 -2.74 4.73 3.25
CA ALA A 11 -2.21 4.82 4.62
C ALA A 11 -1.92 6.27 5.07
N ILE A 12 -2.81 7.23 4.79
CA ILE A 12 -2.57 8.65 5.13
C ILE A 12 -3.80 9.33 5.73
N ALA A 13 -4.70 8.56 6.31
CA ALA A 13 -5.83 9.13 7.02
C ALA A 13 -6.11 8.34 8.28
N SER A 14 -5.25 8.47 9.31
CA SER A 14 -5.69 8.69 10.71
C SER A 14 -4.65 8.41 11.82
N THR A 15 -3.50 7.81 11.56
CA THR A 15 -2.57 7.45 12.66
C THR A 15 -1.38 8.39 12.75
N GLY A 16 -1.22 9.03 13.91
CA GLY A 16 -0.21 10.05 14.18
C GLY A 16 1.21 9.61 13.84
N PHE A 17 1.96 10.55 13.27
CA PHE A 17 3.35 10.45 12.87
C PHE A 17 4.25 9.94 14.01
N PRO A 18 4.86 8.74 13.92
CA PRO A 18 6.04 8.45 14.72
C PRO A 18 7.24 9.14 14.07
N GLN A 19 7.89 10.02 14.82
CA GLN A 19 9.11 10.71 14.41
C GLN A 19 10.29 9.73 14.43
N SER A 20 10.70 9.21 13.28
CA SER A 20 11.97 8.50 13.15
C SER A 20 13.05 9.46 12.65
N SER A 21 14.05 9.67 13.50
CA SER A 21 15.14 10.63 13.31
C SER A 21 16.24 10.07 12.41
N GLY A 22 16.68 10.88 11.45
CA GLY A 22 18.00 10.76 10.81
C GLY A 22 17.98 10.53 9.30
N THR A 23 18.22 11.59 8.53
CA THR A 23 18.56 11.61 7.08
C THR A 23 17.42 11.50 6.07
N GLN A 24 16.23 11.01 6.45
CA GLN A 24 15.05 10.90 5.58
C GLN A 24 13.97 11.97 5.81
N GLU A 25 14.28 13.08 6.49
CA GLU A 25 13.27 14.06 6.90
C GLU A 25 12.73 14.90 5.73
N ALA A 26 13.57 15.28 4.76
CA ALA A 26 13.14 16.16 3.67
C ALA A 26 12.14 15.49 2.68
N PRO A 27 12.40 14.26 2.19
CA PRO A 27 11.45 13.58 1.30
C PRO A 27 10.14 13.19 2.00
N VAL A 28 10.22 12.77 3.26
CA VAL A 28 9.03 12.43 4.08
C VAL A 28 8.19 13.68 4.35
N THR A 29 8.82 14.80 4.69
CA THR A 29 8.11 16.08 4.95
C THR A 29 7.46 16.62 3.68
N SER A 30 8.17 16.55 2.54
CA SER A 30 7.61 16.96 1.24
C SER A 30 6.38 16.13 0.86
N MET A 31 6.47 14.80 1.01
CA MET A 31 5.34 13.91 0.78
C MET A 31 4.18 14.22 1.74
N ALA A 32 4.45 14.32 3.04
CA ALA A 32 3.43 14.63 4.04
C ALA A 32 2.71 15.95 3.75
N ALA A 33 3.44 16.98 3.31
CA ALA A 33 2.85 18.26 2.92
C ALA A 33 1.93 18.12 1.69
N LYS A 34 2.35 17.39 0.65
CA LYS A 34 1.54 17.11 -0.54
C LYS A 34 0.26 16.36 -0.21
N LEU A 35 0.34 15.41 0.72
CA LEU A 35 -0.81 14.62 1.16
C LEU A 35 -1.79 15.46 2.00
N ALA A 36 -1.27 16.28 2.92
CA ALA A 36 -2.10 17.21 3.70
C ALA A 36 -2.85 18.19 2.78
N ASP A 37 -2.21 18.59 1.69
CA ASP A 37 -2.78 19.47 0.69
C ASP A 37 -3.90 18.80 -0.12
N ILE A 38 -3.72 17.54 -0.53
CA ILE A 38 -4.77 16.71 -1.14
C ILE A 38 -5.99 16.58 -0.21
N VAL A 39 -5.76 16.32 1.07
CA VAL A 39 -6.82 16.20 2.09
C VAL A 39 -7.55 17.52 2.28
N ALA A 40 -6.82 18.62 2.40
CA ALA A 40 -7.38 19.96 2.56
C ALA A 40 -8.26 20.35 1.37
N HIS A 41 -7.82 20.06 0.14
CA HIS A 41 -8.58 20.31 -1.08
C HIS A 41 -9.85 19.44 -1.15
N GLY A 42 -9.71 18.14 -0.94
CA GLY A 42 -10.83 17.20 -0.98
C GLY A 42 -11.91 17.47 0.06
N SER A 43 -11.54 18.08 1.19
CA SER A 43 -12.44 18.40 2.31
C SER A 43 -13.10 19.79 2.18
N ALA A 44 -12.59 20.68 1.34
CA ALA A 44 -13.13 22.02 1.16
C ALA A 44 -14.41 22.04 0.29
N PRO A 45 -15.28 23.07 0.39
CA PRO A 45 -16.53 23.15 -0.38
C PRO A 45 -16.29 23.17 -1.90
N ALA A 46 -17.13 22.43 -2.65
CA ALA A 46 -16.92 22.13 -4.08
C ALA A 46 -17.07 23.34 -5.03
N GLU A 47 -17.78 24.40 -4.62
CA GLU A 47 -18.12 25.55 -5.49
C GLU A 47 -16.93 26.46 -5.85
N ARG A 48 -15.71 26.19 -5.37
CA ARG A 48 -14.56 27.12 -5.47
C ARG A 48 -13.26 26.54 -6.01
N GLN A 49 -13.26 25.32 -6.56
CA GLN A 49 -12.00 24.61 -6.83
C GLN A 49 -11.84 24.24 -8.30
N ALA A 50 -10.72 24.69 -8.88
CA ALA A 50 -10.24 24.24 -10.17
C ALA A 50 -9.57 22.87 -10.03
N ALA A 51 -9.59 22.09 -11.12
CA ALA A 51 -8.90 20.80 -11.18
C ALA A 51 -7.44 20.96 -10.76
N ARG A 52 -6.98 20.09 -9.84
CA ARG A 52 -5.63 20.18 -9.28
C ARG A 52 -4.85 18.89 -9.49
N GLU A 53 -3.62 19.05 -9.97
CA GLU A 53 -2.65 17.97 -10.07
C GLU A 53 -1.61 18.09 -8.95
N THR A 54 -1.41 16.99 -8.23
CA THR A 54 -0.33 16.85 -7.24
C THR A 54 0.62 15.75 -7.70
N ARG A 55 1.91 16.07 -7.80
CA ARG A 55 2.94 15.13 -8.26
C ARG A 55 3.84 14.71 -7.12
N ALA A 56 4.10 13.42 -7.00
CA ALA A 56 5.02 12.85 -6.04
C ALA A 56 6.03 11.93 -6.72
N SER A 57 7.31 12.06 -6.36
CA SER A 57 8.38 11.22 -6.88
C SER A 57 8.42 9.85 -6.18
N GLU A 58 9.02 8.87 -6.83
CA GLU A 58 9.28 7.55 -6.25
C GLU A 58 10.08 7.64 -4.95
N ALA A 59 11.08 8.54 -4.88
CA ALA A 59 11.88 8.74 -3.68
C ALA A 59 11.03 9.24 -2.50
N GLU A 60 10.07 10.14 -2.77
CA GLU A 60 9.12 10.61 -1.77
C GLU A 60 8.17 9.49 -1.33
N MET A 61 7.68 8.66 -2.25
CA MET A 61 6.84 7.51 -1.94
C MET A 61 7.56 6.47 -1.09
N ARG A 62 8.79 6.11 -1.48
CA ARG A 62 9.62 5.14 -0.77
C ARG A 62 9.96 5.64 0.63
N ALA A 63 10.36 6.91 0.76
CA ALA A 63 10.65 7.49 2.06
C ALA A 63 9.40 7.51 2.97
N PHE A 64 8.24 7.83 2.40
CA PHE A 64 6.98 7.77 3.15
C PHE A 64 6.59 6.35 3.56
N LEU A 65 6.78 5.35 2.69
CA LEU A 65 6.53 3.94 3.01
C LEU A 65 7.39 3.47 4.20
N LEU A 66 8.66 3.85 4.20
CA LEU A 66 9.61 3.48 5.27
C LEU A 66 9.35 4.21 6.59
N ALA A 67 8.84 5.44 6.55
CA ALA A 67 8.65 6.27 7.73
C ALA A 67 7.24 6.22 8.32
N GLY A 68 6.22 6.03 7.47
CA GLY A 68 4.81 6.30 7.80
C GLY A 68 3.90 5.07 7.85
N VAL A 69 4.34 3.92 7.36
CA VAL A 69 3.52 2.70 7.35
C VAL A 69 4.00 1.73 8.42
N THR A 70 3.11 1.37 9.35
CA THR A 70 3.35 0.27 10.28
C THR A 70 3.32 -1.03 9.50
N LEU A 71 4.50 -1.53 9.15
CA LEU A 71 4.66 -2.83 8.53
C LEU A 71 4.32 -3.93 9.56
N PRO A 72 3.63 -5.01 9.15
CA PRO A 72 3.38 -6.15 10.02
C PRO A 72 4.69 -6.73 10.54
N ASP A 73 4.66 -7.26 11.77
CA ASP A 73 5.81 -7.93 12.38
C ASP A 73 6.32 -9.04 11.46
N GLY A 74 7.55 -8.88 10.97
CA GLY A 74 8.19 -9.80 10.06
C GLY A 74 8.31 -9.31 8.62
N VAL A 75 7.75 -8.17 8.22
CA VAL A 75 8.11 -7.56 6.92
C VAL A 75 9.28 -6.60 7.10
N THR A 76 10.37 -6.83 6.38
CA THR A 76 11.59 -6.01 6.41
C THR A 76 12.00 -5.59 5.01
N ASP A 77 12.73 -4.48 4.92
CA ASP A 77 13.31 -3.95 3.69
C ASP A 77 12.30 -3.80 2.53
N PRO A 78 11.18 -3.08 2.72
CA PRO A 78 10.25 -2.85 1.61
C PRO A 78 10.86 -1.89 0.59
N ASP A 79 10.75 -2.28 -0.67
CA ASP A 79 11.12 -1.49 -1.83
C ASP A 79 9.94 -1.32 -2.78
N LEU A 80 9.89 -0.16 -3.42
CA LEU A 80 8.84 0.18 -4.37
C LEU A 80 9.49 0.81 -5.60
N THR A 81 9.12 0.28 -6.77
CA THR A 81 9.54 0.79 -8.07
C THR A 81 8.31 1.13 -8.91
N LEU A 82 8.27 2.35 -9.43
CA LEU A 82 7.23 2.83 -10.33
C LEU A 82 7.71 2.69 -11.77
N VAL A 83 7.25 1.63 -12.45
CA VAL A 83 7.70 1.30 -13.81
C VAL A 83 7.05 2.22 -14.84
N GLY A 84 5.83 2.69 -14.56
CA GLY A 84 5.03 3.53 -15.43
C GLY A 84 3.88 2.77 -16.11
N GLU A 85 3.03 3.50 -16.82
CA GLU A 85 1.82 2.97 -17.47
C GLU A 85 0.88 2.26 -16.49
N GLY A 86 0.80 2.74 -15.23
CA GLY A 86 0.03 2.08 -14.18
C GLY A 86 0.80 0.97 -13.44
N THR A 87 1.93 0.51 -13.97
CA THR A 87 2.67 -0.64 -13.44
C THR A 87 3.53 -0.27 -12.23
N VAL A 88 3.38 -1.07 -11.17
CA VAL A 88 4.10 -0.96 -9.90
C VAL A 88 4.73 -2.30 -9.55
N ILE A 89 5.98 -2.26 -9.10
CA ILE A 89 6.67 -3.42 -8.53
C ILE A 89 6.96 -3.12 -7.07
N ALA A 90 6.53 -4.03 -6.20
CA ALA A 90 6.83 -3.99 -4.77
C ALA A 90 7.68 -5.22 -4.40
N GLU A 91 8.74 -4.98 -3.64
CA GLU A 91 9.62 -6.03 -3.13
C GLU A 91 9.73 -5.88 -1.61
N ALA A 92 9.78 -6.98 -0.89
CA ALA A 92 9.99 -6.97 0.56
C ALA A 92 10.56 -8.30 1.01
N VAL A 93 11.15 -8.36 2.20
CA VAL A 93 11.57 -9.62 2.82
C VAL A 93 10.59 -9.95 3.94
N VAL A 94 9.98 -11.13 3.88
CA VAL A 94 9.10 -11.63 4.93
C VAL A 94 9.85 -12.64 5.80
N ASP A 95 10.09 -12.27 7.05
CA ASP A 95 10.55 -13.10 8.15
C ASP A 95 9.36 -13.86 8.77
N LEU A 96 9.19 -15.10 8.31
CA LEU A 96 8.10 -15.96 8.74
C LEU A 96 8.26 -16.44 10.20
N ASP A 97 9.48 -16.40 10.75
CA ASP A 97 9.71 -16.75 12.15
C ASP A 97 9.10 -15.71 13.10
N ARG A 98 9.09 -14.43 12.71
CA ARG A 98 8.39 -13.36 13.44
C ARG A 98 6.88 -13.38 13.22
N VAL A 99 6.43 -13.60 11.98
CA VAL A 99 5.00 -13.73 11.67
C VAL A 99 4.34 -14.87 12.49
N ARG A 100 5.07 -15.98 12.70
CA ARG A 100 4.62 -17.11 13.53
C ARG A 100 4.42 -16.74 15.00
N SER A 101 5.27 -15.88 15.57
CA SER A 101 5.23 -15.55 16.99
C SER A 101 3.97 -14.80 17.43
N GLY A 102 3.27 -14.17 16.49
CA GLY A 102 1.97 -13.50 16.71
C GLY A 102 0.73 -14.39 16.55
N ARG A 103 0.87 -15.67 16.15
CA ARG A 103 -0.27 -16.60 15.96
C ARG A 103 -0.10 -17.89 16.75
N ALA A 104 -1.15 -18.29 17.47
CA ALA A 104 -1.26 -19.64 18.02
C ALA A 104 -1.44 -20.65 16.87
N GLY A 105 -0.34 -21.31 16.49
CA GLY A 105 -0.32 -22.23 15.34
C GLY A 105 -1.25 -23.43 15.50
N SER A 106 -2.14 -23.65 14.52
CA SER A 106 -2.84 -24.91 14.32
C SER A 106 -1.97 -25.85 13.49
N TRP A 107 -1.95 -27.15 13.82
CA TRP A 107 -1.19 -28.19 13.12
C TRP A 107 -1.55 -28.30 11.61
N THR A 108 -2.69 -27.73 11.18
CA THR A 108 -3.14 -27.77 9.79
C THR A 108 -2.66 -26.61 8.92
N ASP A 109 -1.83 -25.69 9.43
CA ASP A 109 -1.39 -24.53 8.66
C ASP A 109 -0.14 -24.87 7.80
N PRO A 110 -0.24 -24.91 6.46
CA PRO A 110 0.90 -25.17 5.58
C PRO A 110 2.02 -24.13 5.72
N LEU A 111 1.69 -22.93 6.21
CA LEU A 111 2.67 -21.87 6.50
C LEU A 111 3.60 -22.25 7.65
N SER A 112 3.23 -23.22 8.50
CA SER A 112 4.06 -23.72 9.60
C SER A 112 5.36 -24.40 9.15
N TYR A 113 5.42 -24.85 7.88
CA TYR A 113 6.61 -25.47 7.29
C TYR A 113 7.53 -24.47 6.60
N LEU A 114 7.06 -23.24 6.38
CA LEU A 114 7.85 -22.17 5.80
C LEU A 114 8.53 -21.40 6.94
N SER A 115 9.85 -21.46 7.00
CA SER A 115 10.67 -20.78 8.03
C SER A 115 11.78 -19.97 7.37
N GLY A 116 12.28 -18.96 8.08
CA GLY A 116 13.30 -18.06 7.58
C GLY A 116 12.75 -16.83 6.85
N ARG A 117 13.70 -16.12 6.21
CA ARG A 117 13.48 -14.86 5.50
C ARG A 117 13.28 -15.15 4.02
N LEU A 118 12.05 -14.94 3.53
CA LEU A 118 11.70 -15.16 2.13
C LEU A 118 11.55 -13.81 1.43
N PRO A 119 12.26 -13.57 0.31
CA PRO A 119 11.99 -12.42 -0.53
C PRO A 119 10.61 -12.58 -1.16
N VAL A 120 9.83 -11.51 -1.13
CA VAL A 120 8.53 -11.39 -1.77
C VAL A 120 8.63 -10.33 -2.83
N ARG A 121 8.14 -10.65 -4.02
CA ARG A 121 8.06 -9.72 -5.14
C ARG A 121 6.65 -9.75 -5.69
N ALA A 122 6.04 -8.59 -5.84
CA ALA A 122 4.73 -8.41 -6.42
C ALA A 122 4.80 -7.42 -7.58
N SER A 123 4.15 -7.72 -8.70
CA SER A 123 3.89 -6.77 -9.78
C SER A 123 2.39 -6.65 -10.01
N GLY A 124 1.95 -5.44 -10.30
CA GLY A 124 0.56 -5.17 -10.63
C GLY A 124 0.37 -3.83 -11.31
N VAL A 125 -0.82 -3.65 -11.88
CA VAL A 125 -1.24 -2.44 -12.57
C VAL A 125 -2.32 -1.75 -11.75
N LEU A 126 -2.10 -0.47 -11.43
CA LEU A 126 -3.09 0.39 -10.79
C LEU A 126 -3.95 1.06 -11.86
N HIS A 127 -5.25 0.81 -11.81
CA HIS A 127 -6.26 1.53 -12.57
C HIS A 127 -7.05 2.42 -11.61
N ALA A 128 -6.80 3.72 -11.64
CA ALA A 128 -7.46 4.69 -10.77
C ALA A 128 -8.03 5.83 -11.62
N THR A 129 -9.31 5.72 -11.98
CA THR A 129 -10.02 6.69 -12.83
C THR A 129 -11.44 6.90 -12.32
N SER A 130 -12.03 8.05 -12.62
CA SER A 130 -13.42 8.38 -12.26
C SER A 130 -13.70 8.26 -10.77
N GLY A 131 -12.70 8.51 -9.93
CA GLY A 131 -12.81 8.40 -8.48
C GLY A 131 -12.89 6.98 -7.94
N VAL A 132 -12.51 5.98 -8.74
CA VAL A 132 -12.46 4.56 -8.33
C VAL A 132 -11.08 4.00 -8.66
N ALA A 133 -10.52 3.25 -7.71
CA ALA A 133 -9.26 2.53 -7.84
C ALA A 133 -9.48 1.03 -7.86
N ARG A 134 -8.75 0.35 -8.74
CA ARG A 134 -8.66 -1.10 -8.86
C ARG A 134 -7.20 -1.47 -9.08
N ILE A 135 -6.76 -2.55 -8.44
CA ILE A 135 -5.41 -3.08 -8.59
C ILE A 135 -5.51 -4.43 -9.27
N GLU A 136 -4.87 -4.57 -10.43
CA GLU A 136 -4.71 -5.84 -11.10
C GLU A 136 -3.36 -6.44 -10.72
N VAL A 137 -3.36 -7.48 -9.90
CA VAL A 137 -2.12 -8.16 -9.52
C VAL A 137 -1.75 -9.17 -10.59
N GLU A 138 -0.61 -8.94 -11.26
CA GLU A 138 -0.15 -9.79 -12.35
C GLU A 138 0.63 -11.00 -11.84
N ARG A 139 1.54 -10.76 -10.89
CA ARG A 139 2.42 -11.80 -10.36
C ARG A 139 2.82 -11.50 -8.93
N VAL A 140 2.78 -12.54 -8.09
CA VAL A 140 3.41 -12.53 -6.77
C VAL A 140 4.31 -13.74 -6.65
N GLU A 141 5.53 -13.54 -6.19
CA GLU A 141 6.52 -14.56 -5.94
C GLU A 141 6.97 -14.48 -4.47
N VAL A 142 7.10 -15.65 -3.83
CA VAL A 142 7.64 -15.78 -2.48
C VAL A 142 8.77 -16.80 -2.52
N GLY A 143 9.99 -16.39 -2.19
CA GLY A 143 11.18 -17.24 -2.30
C GLY A 143 11.45 -17.71 -3.73
N GLY A 144 11.04 -16.93 -4.75
CA GLY A 144 11.14 -17.30 -6.16
C GLY A 144 10.06 -18.28 -6.66
N ILE A 145 9.08 -18.63 -5.83
CA ILE A 145 7.95 -19.48 -6.19
C ILE A 145 6.74 -18.60 -6.43
N GLY A 146 6.13 -18.71 -7.63
CA GLY A 146 4.89 -18.01 -7.95
C GLY A 146 3.75 -18.46 -7.04
N VAL A 147 3.10 -17.48 -6.40
CA VAL A 147 1.94 -17.70 -5.55
C VAL A 147 0.68 -17.70 -6.41
N PRO A 148 -0.13 -18.76 -6.37
CA PRO A 148 -1.44 -18.78 -7.03
C PRO A 148 -2.33 -17.62 -6.58
N HIS A 149 -3.00 -16.95 -7.51
CA HIS A 149 -3.90 -15.81 -7.22
C HIS A 149 -4.95 -16.12 -6.15
N LEU A 150 -5.50 -17.34 -6.15
CA LEU A 150 -6.47 -17.79 -5.15
C LEU A 150 -5.89 -17.74 -3.73
N LEU A 151 -4.65 -18.20 -3.53
CA LEU A 151 -3.99 -18.16 -2.23
C LEU A 151 -3.64 -16.73 -1.83
N LEU A 152 -3.25 -15.89 -2.79
CA LEU A 152 -2.98 -14.48 -2.54
C LEU A 152 -4.24 -13.77 -2.03
N ARG A 153 -5.39 -13.96 -2.67
CA ARG A 153 -6.67 -13.40 -2.25
C ARG A 153 -7.04 -13.81 -0.82
N GLU A 154 -6.91 -15.10 -0.50
CA GLU A 154 -7.18 -15.62 0.84
C GLU A 154 -6.22 -15.03 1.90
N LEU A 155 -4.93 -14.90 1.58
CA LEU A 155 -3.95 -14.31 2.48
C LEU A 155 -4.26 -12.83 2.73
N VAL A 156 -4.49 -12.05 1.67
CA VAL A 156 -4.88 -10.63 1.73
C VAL A 156 -6.12 -10.47 2.61
N ALA A 157 -7.18 -11.24 2.35
CA ALA A 157 -8.41 -11.20 3.12
C ALA A 157 -8.18 -11.60 4.60
N ALA A 158 -7.44 -12.68 4.86
CA ALA A 158 -7.17 -13.14 6.22
C ALA A 158 -6.32 -12.17 7.04
N TYR A 159 -5.37 -11.46 6.40
CA TYR A 159 -4.51 -10.49 7.08
C TYR A 159 -5.19 -9.15 7.34
N THR A 160 -6.27 -8.84 6.63
CA THR A 160 -6.95 -7.54 6.75
C THR A 160 -8.36 -7.62 7.24
N ARG A 161 -8.74 -8.82 7.67
CA ARG A 161 -9.90 -9.01 8.51
C ARG A 161 -9.76 -8.19 9.78
N SER A 162 -10.74 -7.33 10.02
CA SER A 162 -10.89 -6.52 11.23
C SER A 162 -12.36 -6.45 11.63
N ASP A 163 -12.66 -5.86 12.78
CA ASP A 163 -14.06 -5.66 13.20
C ASP A 163 -14.85 -4.77 12.22
N ASP A 164 -14.18 -3.81 11.57
CA ASP A 164 -14.78 -2.91 10.55
C ASP A 164 -14.87 -3.61 9.18
N GLN A 165 -14.03 -4.63 8.93
CA GLN A 165 -13.94 -5.36 7.67
C GLN A 165 -13.85 -6.88 7.91
N PRO A 166 -14.97 -7.54 8.28
CA PRO A 166 -14.96 -8.95 8.72
C PRO A 166 -14.64 -9.95 7.60
N ALA A 167 -14.87 -9.57 6.35
CA ALA A 167 -14.47 -10.36 5.18
C ALA A 167 -12.99 -10.19 4.82
N GLY A 168 -12.31 -9.17 5.37
CA GLY A 168 -11.01 -8.72 4.88
C GLY A 168 -11.10 -7.95 3.57
N LEU A 169 -9.95 -7.60 3.01
CA LEU A 169 -9.89 -6.92 1.73
C LEU A 169 -10.01 -7.91 0.55
N ASP A 170 -10.84 -7.53 -0.43
CA ASP A 170 -10.97 -8.23 -1.71
C ASP A 170 -9.96 -7.69 -2.73
N LEU A 171 -8.92 -8.46 -3.03
CA LEU A 171 -7.85 -8.04 -3.94
C LEU A 171 -8.36 -7.62 -5.34
N ASP A 172 -9.48 -8.21 -5.78
CA ASP A 172 -10.07 -7.95 -7.10
C ASP A 172 -11.17 -6.87 -7.06
N GLY A 173 -11.35 -6.23 -5.89
CA GLY A 173 -12.38 -5.24 -5.63
C GLY A 173 -12.09 -3.86 -6.23
N GLU A 174 -13.16 -3.08 -6.35
CA GLU A 174 -13.10 -1.66 -6.70
C GLU A 174 -13.27 -0.80 -5.45
N TYR A 175 -12.41 0.21 -5.32
CA TYR A 175 -12.30 1.05 -4.12
C TYR A 175 -12.56 2.52 -4.47
N PRO A 176 -13.55 3.18 -3.84
CA PRO A 176 -13.75 4.61 -4.06
C PRO A 176 -12.53 5.39 -3.54
N LEU A 177 -12.05 6.32 -4.36
CA LEU A 177 -10.95 7.20 -4.00
C LEU A 177 -11.47 8.30 -3.05
N PRO A 178 -10.72 8.62 -1.99
CA PRO A 178 -11.13 9.58 -0.99
C PRO A 178 -10.81 10.99 -1.50
N TYR A 179 -11.24 12.02 -0.75
CA TYR A 179 -10.80 13.40 -1.00
C TYR A 179 -11.05 13.90 -2.42
N ARG A 180 -12.07 13.37 -3.10
CA ARG A 180 -12.42 13.69 -4.50
C ARG A 180 -11.28 13.49 -5.49
N VAL A 181 -10.32 12.61 -5.18
CA VAL A 181 -9.34 12.19 -6.17
C VAL A 181 -10.10 11.52 -7.31
N GLN A 182 -9.94 12.05 -8.51
CA GLN A 182 -10.57 11.57 -9.74
C GLN A 182 -9.69 10.54 -10.45
N GLU A 183 -8.38 10.75 -10.41
CA GLU A 183 -7.44 9.92 -11.16
C GLU A 183 -6.11 9.81 -10.41
N ILE A 184 -5.49 8.63 -10.46
CA ILE A 184 -4.11 8.43 -10.04
C ILE A 184 -3.36 7.79 -11.21
N ARG A 185 -2.34 8.50 -11.71
CA ARG A 185 -1.48 8.03 -12.79
C ARG A 185 -0.14 7.61 -12.24
N ILE A 186 0.25 6.37 -12.51
CA ILE A 186 1.62 5.90 -12.25
C ILE A 186 2.44 6.11 -13.52
N LEU A 187 3.42 6.99 -13.42
CA LEU A 187 4.43 7.23 -14.45
C LEU A 187 5.76 6.62 -13.98
N ALA A 188 6.73 6.54 -14.88
CA ALA A 188 8.06 6.05 -14.52
C ALA A 188 8.70 6.99 -13.49
N GLY A 189 8.93 6.48 -12.27
CA GLY A 189 9.56 7.24 -11.18
C GLY A 189 8.71 8.34 -10.53
N GLU A 190 7.43 8.51 -10.91
CA GLU A 190 6.53 9.49 -10.30
C GLU A 190 5.06 9.06 -10.32
N VAL A 191 4.27 9.61 -9.41
CA VAL A 191 2.82 9.46 -9.33
C VAL A 191 2.17 10.83 -9.44
N VAL A 192 1.11 10.89 -10.23
CA VAL A 192 0.28 12.10 -10.40
C VAL A 192 -1.12 11.82 -9.87
N VAL A 193 -1.56 12.63 -8.92
CA VAL A 193 -2.90 12.59 -8.35
C VAL A 193 -3.69 13.76 -8.91
N VAL A 194 -4.88 13.49 -9.47
CA VAL A 194 -5.78 14.50 -10.04
C VAL A 194 -7.03 14.59 -9.17
N GLN A 195 -7.42 15.81 -8.77
CA GLN A 195 -8.61 16.13 -7.99
C GLN A 195 -9.51 17.14 -8.72
#